data_AF-A0A544QPX8-F1
#
_entry.id   AF-A0A544QPX8-F1
#
_cell.length_a   1.000
_cell.length_b   1.000
_cell.length_c   1.000
_cell.angle_alpha   90.00
_cell.angle_beta   90.00
_cell.angle_gamma   90.00
#
_symmetry.space_group_name_H-M   'P 1'
#
loop_
_entity.id
_entity.type
_entity.pdbx_description
1 polymer ?
#
loop_
_entity_poly.entity_id
_entity_poly.type
_entity_poly.pdbx_seq_one_letter_code
_entity_poly.pdbx_strand_id
1 'polypeptide(L)' 'MAGNFVTVECSDCGNEQIVFEKTATVVNCAVCGTTLATPTGGKATIDHEVGETVEAR' A
#
# COMPACT_ATOMS: atom_id res chain seq x y z
N MET A 1 0.13 -14.51 -12.01
CA MET A 1 -0.58 -13.21 -12.09
C MET A 1 0.33 -12.14 -11.54
N ALA A 2 0.66 -11.13 -12.34
CA ALA A 2 1.52 -10.05 -11.91
C ALA A 2 0.81 -9.15 -10.87
N GLY A 3 1.57 -8.39 -10.08
CA GLY A 3 1.03 -7.45 -9.10
C GLY A 3 1.22 -6.04 -9.59
N ASN A 4 0.34 -5.12 -9.21
CA ASN A 4 0.46 -3.73 -9.59
C ASN A 4 0.96 -2.87 -8.43
N PHE A 5 1.51 -1.71 -8.77
CA PHE A 5 1.80 -0.65 -7.80
C PHE A 5 0.59 0.27 -7.70
N VAL A 6 0.15 0.55 -6.49
CA VAL A 6 -0.98 1.45 -6.20
C VAL A 6 -0.51 2.58 -5.30
N THR A 7 -1.07 3.77 -5.48
CA THR A 7 -0.90 4.85 -4.52
C THR A 7 -1.82 4.62 -3.33
N VAL A 8 -1.33 4.83 -2.12
CA VAL A 8 -2.10 4.73 -0.87
C VAL A 8 -1.95 6.04 -0.12
N GLU A 9 -3.06 6.68 0.22
CA GLU A 9 -3.08 7.87 1.07
C GLU A 9 -3.27 7.46 2.53
N CYS A 10 -2.34 7.86 3.40
CA CYS A 10 -2.43 7.59 4.84
C CYS A 10 -3.50 8.48 5.49
N SER A 11 -4.56 7.88 6.06
CA SER A 11 -5.65 8.63 6.69
C SER A 11 -5.25 9.40 7.96
N ASP A 12 -4.12 9.06 8.60
CA ASP A 12 -3.64 9.74 9.82
C ASP A 12 -2.87 11.04 9.53
N CYS A 13 -2.12 11.09 8.43
CA CYS A 13 -1.19 12.20 8.15
C CYS A 13 -1.31 12.79 6.74
N GLY A 14 -2.17 12.23 5.88
CA GLY A 14 -2.36 12.65 4.49
C GLY A 14 -1.17 12.32 3.58
N ASN A 15 -0.24 11.46 4.02
CA ASN A 15 0.91 11.10 3.21
C ASN A 15 0.52 10.08 2.12
N GLU A 16 0.71 10.45 0.86
CA GLU A 16 0.58 9.56 -0.28
C GLU A 16 1.86 8.72 -0.47
N GLN A 17 1.72 7.40 -0.61
CA GLN A 17 2.82 6.48 -0.81
C GLN A 17 2.48 5.41 -1.84
N ILE A 18 3.44 5.11 -2.71
CA ILE A 18 3.32 4.01 -3.67
C ILE A 18 3.63 2.69 -2.96
N VAL A 19 2.66 1.77 -2.97
CA VAL A 19 2.73 0.45 -2.33
C VAL A 19 2.46 -0.64 -3.36
N PHE A 20 3.17 -1.75 -3.26
CA PHE A 20 2.92 -2.91 -4.11
C PHE A 20 1.71 -3.70 -3.58
N GLU A 21 0.72 -4.00 -4.42
CA GLU A 21 -0.52 -4.63 -3.95
C GLU A 21 -0.30 -6.05 -3.37
N LYS A 22 0.83 -6.69 -3.63
CA LYS A 22 1.20 -8.03 -3.13
C LYS A 22 2.45 -7.96 -2.26
N THR A 23 2.47 -7.06 -1.28
CA THR A 23 3.61 -7.00 -0.35
C THR A 23 3.82 -8.33 0.36
N ALA A 24 5.08 -8.72 0.51
CA ALA A 24 5.47 -9.88 1.31
C ALA A 24 5.75 -9.51 2.78
N THR A 25 5.81 -8.21 3.08
CA THR A 25 6.10 -7.64 4.39
C THR A 25 5.09 -6.57 4.74
N VAL A 26 4.98 -6.25 6.03
CA VAL A 26 4.20 -5.10 6.49
C VAL A 26 4.81 -3.81 5.94
N VAL A 27 3.98 -2.95 5.37
CA VAL A 27 4.40 -1.62 4.89
C VAL A 27 3.85 -0.58 5.84
N ASN A 28 4.74 0.24 6.38
CA ASN A 28 4.40 1.35 7.25
C ASN A 28 4.57 2.67 6.49
N CYS A 29 3.74 3.64 6.84
CA CYS A 29 3.84 5.01 6.35
C CYS A 29 5.22 5.57 6.69
N ALA A 30 5.91 6.13 5.68
CA ALA A 30 7.24 6.71 5.85
C ALA A 30 7.25 7.97 6.75
N VAL A 31 6.09 8.57 7.00
CA VAL A 31 5.94 9.81 7.78
C VAL A 31 5.54 9.53 9.22
N CYS A 32 4.39 8.89 9.45
CA CYS A 32 3.86 8.66 10.79
C CYS A 32 4.15 7.27 11.37
N GLY A 33 4.57 6.31 10.53
CA GLY A 33 4.82 4.93 10.94
C GLY A 33 3.57 4.05 11.06
N THR A 34 2.35 4.56 10.79
CA THR A 34 1.13 3.74 10.76
C THR A 34 1.27 2.62 9.71
N THR A 35 0.78 1.43 10.03
CA THR A 35 0.70 0.33 9.07
C THR A 35 -0.28 0.66 7.95
N LEU A 36 0.23 0.72 6.72
CA LEU A 36 -0.55 0.97 5.50
C LEU A 36 -1.01 -0.34 4.85
N ALA A 37 -0.15 -1.36 4.81
CA ALA A 37 -0.45 -2.64 4.18
C ALA A 37 0.06 -3.84 4.98
N THR A 38 -0.79 -4.86 5.09
CA THR A 38 -0.46 -6.13 5.78
C THR A 38 -0.45 -7.29 4.77
N PRO A 39 0.62 -8.11 4.73
CA PRO A 39 0.73 -9.23 3.79
C PRO A 39 -0.19 -10.38 4.20
N THR A 40 -0.94 -10.94 3.24
CA THR A 40 -1.87 -12.07 3.48
C THR A 40 -1.52 -13.35 2.69
N GLY A 41 -0.37 -13.35 2.00
CA GLY A 41 0.04 -14.43 1.08
C GLY A 41 -0.48 -14.27 -0.36
N GLY A 42 -1.37 -13.30 -0.59
CA GLY A 42 -1.86 -12.90 -1.91
C GLY A 42 -1.81 -11.39 -2.09
N LYS A 43 -2.97 -10.77 -2.31
CA LYS A 43 -3.08 -9.30 -2.26
C LYS A 43 -3.03 -8.85 -0.80
N ALA A 44 -2.14 -7.92 -0.50
CA ALA A 44 -2.04 -7.30 0.80
C ALA A 44 -3.36 -6.60 1.16
N THR A 45 -3.70 -6.63 2.44
CA THR A 45 -4.82 -5.84 2.98
C THR A 45 -4.32 -4.43 3.21
N ILE A 46 -5.00 -3.44 2.63
CA ILE A 46 -4.72 -2.01 2.78
C ILE A 46 -5.95 -1.39 3.43
N ASP A 47 -5.81 -0.89 4.67
CA ASP A 47 -6.90 -0.32 5.48
C ASP A 47 -7.04 1.21 5.30
N HIS A 48 -6.45 1.76 4.24
CA HIS A 48 -6.41 3.19 3.93
C HIS A 48 -6.93 3.46 2.52
N GLU A 49 -7.08 4.73 2.13
CA GLU A 49 -7.57 5.09 0.80
C GLU A 49 -6.55 4.66 -0.27
N VAL A 50 -6.99 3.79 -1.18
CA VAL A 50 -6.18 3.32 -2.31
C VAL A 50 -6.54 4.16 -3.53
N GLY A 51 -5.57 4.92 -4.00
CA GLY A 51 -5.64 5.72 -5.21
C GLY A 51 -5.37 4.91 -6.48
N GLU A 52 -4.87 5.60 -7.50
CA GLU A 52 -4.67 5.02 -8.82
C GLU A 52 -3.55 3.98 -8.89
N THR A 53 -3.66 3.10 -9.89
CA THR A 53 -2.61 2.13 -10.21
C THR A 53 -1.52 2.81 -11.02
N VAL A 54 -0.32 2.92 -10.44
CA VAL A 54 0.81 3.65 -11.00
C VAL A 54 1.48 2.87 -12.12
N GLU A 55 1.66 1.55 -11.95
CA GLU A 55 2.24 0.68 -12.98
C GLU A 55 1.63 -0.73 -12.91
N ALA A 56 1.17 -1.22 -14.07
CA ALA A 56 0.77 -2.60 -14.28
C ALA A 56 1.86 -3.31 -15.08
N ARG A 57 2.59 -4.23 -14.43
CA ARG A 57 3.71 -4.94 -15.03
C ARG A 57 3.54 -6.44 -14.87
#